data_AF-A0A2G5XAT9-F1
#
_entry.id   AF-A0A2G5XAT9-F1
#
_cell.length_a   1.000
_cell.length_b   1.000
_cell.length_c   1.000
_cell.angle_alpha   90.00
_cell.angle_beta   90.00
_cell.angle_gamma   90.00
#
_symmetry.space_group_name_H-M   'P 1'
#
loop_
_entity.id
_entity.type
_entity.pdbx_description
1 polymer ?
#
loop_
_entity_poly.entity_id
_entity_poly.type
_entity_poly.pdbx_seq_one_letter_code
_entity_poly.pdbx_strand_id
1 'polypeptide(L)' 'MHAVFTASLIVVAIALIVVVLLQSGKSAGLSGAISGGAEQLFGKQKARGLDLVLQRATIVLSVLFFVLTIAIMKI' A
#
# COMPACT_ATOMS: atom_id res chain seq x y z
N MET A 1 1.86 8.09 -29.09
CA MET A 1 2.46 8.28 -27.74
C MET A 1 1.44 8.10 -26.61
N HIS A 2 0.15 8.40 -26.79
CA HIS A 2 -0.91 8.16 -25.79
C HIS A 2 -1.07 6.71 -25.32
N ALA A 3 -1.01 5.73 -26.24
CA ALA A 3 -1.26 4.32 -25.92
C ALA A 3 -0.28 3.74 -24.89
N VAL A 4 0.98 4.18 -24.90
CA VAL A 4 2.02 3.70 -23.97
C VAL A 4 1.72 4.18 -22.55
N PHE A 5 1.39 5.46 -22.38
CA PHE A 5 1.05 6.02 -21.06
C PHE A 5 -0.23 5.39 -20.49
N THR A 6 -1.27 5.22 -21.31
CA THR A 6 -2.52 4.57 -20.88
C THR A 6 -2.27 3.11 -20.48
N ALA A 7 -1.48 2.36 -21.25
CA ALA A 7 -1.10 1.00 -20.91
C ALA A 7 -0.33 0.93 -19.58
N SER A 8 0.65 1.82 -19.37
CA SER A 8 1.39 1.91 -18.10
C SER A 8 0.48 2.25 -16.92
N LEU A 9 -0.48 3.16 -17.08
CA LEU A 9 -1.43 3.52 -16.03
C LEU A 9 -2.30 2.33 -15.62
N ILE A 10 -2.82 1.57 -16.59
CA ILE A 10 -3.63 0.37 -16.32
C ILE A 10 -2.80 -0.66 -15.53
N VAL A 11 -1.55 -0.89 -15.93
CA VAL A 11 -0.66 -1.82 -15.22
C VAL A 11 -0.40 -1.36 -13.78
N VAL A 12 -0.10 -0.07 -13.57
CA VAL A 12 0.12 0.48 -12.23
C VAL A 12 -1.14 0.42 -11.37
N ALA A 13 -2.32 0.63 -11.96
CA ALA A 13 -3.60 0.51 -11.26
C ALA A 13 -3.85 -0.91 -10.75
N ILE A 14 -3.64 -1.92 -11.61
CA ILE A 14 -3.79 -3.32 -11.23
C ILE A 14 -2.79 -3.69 -10.13
N ALA A 15 -1.53 -3.28 -10.28
CA ALA A 15 -0.50 -3.50 -9.28
C ALA A 15 -0.88 -2.88 -7.92
N LEU A 16 -1.42 -1.65 -7.92
CA LEU A 16 -1.91 -1.01 -6.70
C LEU A 16 -3.02 -1.79 -6.01
N ILE A 17 -4.00 -2.28 -6.77
CA ILE A 17 -5.11 -3.08 -6.23
C ILE A 17 -4.56 -4.33 -5.54
N VAL A 18 -3.67 -5.06 -6.21
CA VAL A 18 -3.06 -6.28 -5.65
C VAL A 18 -2.29 -5.96 -4.36
N VAL A 19 -1.44 -4.93 -4.38
CA VAL A 19 -0.64 -4.56 -3.20
C VAL A 19 -1.54 -4.14 -2.03
N VAL A 20 -2.59 -3.36 -2.28
CA VAL A 20 -3.54 -2.92 -1.23
C VAL A 20 -4.32 -4.09 -0.64
N LEU A 21 -4.76 -5.05 -1.46
CA LEU A 21 -5.45 -6.24 -0.96
C LEU A 21 -4.55 -7.12 -0.09
N LEU A 22 -3.24 -7.11 -0.33
CA LEU A 22 -2.25 -7.81 0.49
C LEU A 22 -1.86 -7.06 1.77
N GLN A 23 -2.24 -5.79 1.93
CA GLN A 23 -1.99 -5.06 3.18
C GLN A 23 -2.86 -5.61 4.30
N SER A 24 -2.28 -5.81 5.49
CA SER A 24 -3.06 -6.25 6.65
C SER A 24 -4.17 -5.25 6.97
N GLY A 25 -5.40 -5.74 7.06
CA GLY A 25 -6.55 -4.94 7.49
C GLY A 25 -6.31 -4.32 8.87
N LYS A 26 -6.61 -3.03 9.00
CA LYS A 26 -6.43 -2.17 10.19
C LYS A 26 -6.94 -2.76 11.53
N SER A 27 -7.76 -3.81 11.51
CA SER A 27 -8.30 -4.50 12.69
C SER A 27 -7.27 -5.21 13.57
N ALA A 28 -6.10 -5.60 13.03
CA ALA A 28 -5.06 -6.26 13.83
C ALA A 28 -4.50 -5.39 14.97
N GLY A 29 -4.54 -4.05 14.82
CA GLY A 29 -4.10 -3.10 15.84
C GLY A 29 -5.15 -2.81 16.92
N LEU A 30 -6.44 -2.86 16.57
CA LEU A 30 -7.53 -2.53 17.51
C LEU A 30 -7.80 -3.69 18.48
N SER A 31 -7.75 -4.93 18.00
CA SER A 31 -7.85 -6.13 18.85
C SER A 31 -6.64 -6.29 19.78
N GLY A 32 -5.45 -5.85 19.35
CA GLY A 32 -4.23 -5.87 20.17
C GLY A 32 -4.20 -4.81 21.28
N ALA A 33 -4.84 -3.65 21.07
CA ALA A 33 -4.92 -2.58 22.07
C ALA A 33 -5.89 -2.90 23.22
N ILE A 34 -6.90 -3.74 22.97
CA ILE A 34 -7.94 -4.08 23.97
C ILE A 34 -7.60 -5.34 24.77
N SER A 35 -6.82 -6.29 24.23
CA SER A 35 -6.60 -7.60 24.88
C SER A 35 -5.38 -7.69 25.81
N GLY A 36 -4.49 -6.70 25.87
CA GLY A 36 -3.32 -6.80 26.77
C GLY A 36 -2.18 -5.86 26.45
N GLY A 37 -2.11 -4.72 27.16
CA GLY A 37 -1.05 -3.72 27.05
C GLY A 37 0.37 -4.23 27.36
N ALA A 38 0.53 -5.39 27.99
CA ALA A 38 1.85 -6.00 28.26
C ALA A 38 2.42 -6.78 27.06
N GLU A 39 1.58 -7.47 26.28
CA GLU A 39 1.99 -8.28 25.12
C GLU A 39 2.48 -7.40 23.95
N GLN A 40 1.96 -6.17 23.86
CA GLN A 40 2.35 -5.20 22.83
C GLN A 40 3.75 -4.61 23.05
N LEU A 41 4.24 -4.59 24.29
CA LEU A 41 5.56 -4.06 24.65
C LEU A 41 6.70 -5.08 24.49
N PHE A 42 6.42 -6.39 24.59
CA PHE A 42 7.46 -7.43 24.57
C PHE A 42 7.37 -8.42 23.39
N GLY A 43 6.24 -8.55 22.69
CA GLY A 43 6.02 -9.66 21.73
C GLY A 43 5.94 -9.33 20.23
N LYS A 44 5.76 -8.08 19.79
CA LYS A 44 5.17 -7.80 18.45
C LYS A 44 6.00 -6.99 17.45
N GLN A 45 7.32 -6.88 17.60
CA GLN A 45 8.13 -6.13 16.62
C GLN A 45 8.30 -6.84 15.27
N LYS A 46 8.12 -8.17 15.20
CA LYS A 46 8.47 -8.98 14.01
C LYS A 46 7.42 -8.96 12.90
N ALA A 47 6.13 -8.82 13.22
CA ALA A 47 5.04 -8.85 12.23
C ALA A 47 4.93 -7.53 11.43
N ARG A 48 5.45 -6.41 11.96
CA ARG A 48 5.37 -5.11 11.28
C ARG A 48 6.28 -5.00 10.05
N GLY A 49 7.29 -5.87 9.87
CA GLY A 49 8.27 -5.71 8.80
C GLY A 49 7.67 -5.79 7.39
N LEU A 50 6.89 -6.84 7.13
CA LEU A 50 6.24 -7.07 5.83
C LEU A 50 5.16 -6.01 5.56
N ASP A 51 4.31 -5.72 6.53
CA ASP A 51 3.31 -4.67 6.43
C ASP A 51 3.91 -3.28 6.19
N LEU A 52 5.03 -2.95 6.84
CA LEU A 52 5.70 -1.67 6.61
C LEU A 52 6.24 -1.58 5.18
N VAL A 53 6.73 -2.68 4.62
CA VAL A 53 7.23 -2.75 3.24
C VAL A 53 6.07 -2.62 2.26
N LEU A 54 4.97 -3.36 2.44
CA LEU A 54 3.78 -3.24 1.61
C LEU A 54 3.17 -1.85 1.69
N GLN A 55 3.13 -1.25 2.88
CA GLN A 55 2.65 0.12 3.07
C GLN A 55 3.52 1.13 2.32
N ARG A 56 4.85 1.03 2.44
CA ARG A 56 5.78 1.91 1.70
C ARG A 56 5.67 1.71 0.19
N ALA A 57 5.55 0.47 -0.27
CA ALA A 57 5.34 0.14 -1.68
C ALA A 57 4.06 0.79 -2.21
N THR A 58 2.94 0.66 -1.49
CA THR A 58 1.68 1.30 -1.89
C THR A 58 1.79 2.82 -1.93
N ILE A 59 2.48 3.45 -0.99
CA ILE A 59 2.69 4.91 -1.02
C ILE A 59 3.43 5.30 -2.32
N VAL A 60 4.53 4.61 -2.65
CA VAL A 60 5.31 4.88 -3.88
C VAL A 60 4.47 4.64 -5.14
N LEU A 61 3.77 3.49 -5.23
CA LEU A 61 2.90 3.20 -6.37
C LEU A 61 1.75 4.21 -6.49
N SER A 62 1.19 4.69 -5.38
CA SER A 62 0.07 5.65 -5.37
C SER A 62 0.50 7.01 -5.87
N VAL A 63 1.69 7.47 -5.46
CA VAL A 63 2.29 8.70 -5.99
C VAL A 63 2.59 8.56 -7.47
N LEU A 64 3.19 7.44 -7.90
CA LEU A 64 3.47 7.16 -9.30
C LEU A 64 2.19 7.16 -10.16
N PHE A 65 1.13 6.53 -9.68
CA PHE A 65 -0.18 6.49 -10.34
C PHE A 65 -0.75 7.90 -10.54
N PHE A 66 -0.70 8.75 -9.51
CA PHE A 66 -1.17 10.13 -9.59
C PHE A 66 -0.36 10.95 -10.61
N VAL A 67 0.97 10.83 -10.59
CA VAL A 67 1.85 11.53 -11.55
C VAL A 67 1.56 11.09 -12.98
N LEU A 68 1.42 9.77 -13.23
CA LEU A 68 1.07 9.25 -14.55
C LEU A 68 -0.31 9.72 -15.02
N THR A 69 -1.30 9.78 -14.11
CA THR A 69 -2.64 10.26 -14.43
C THR A 69 -2.63 11.73 -14.83
N ILE A 70 -1.91 12.58 -14.10
CA ILE A 70 -1.77 14.01 -14.42
C ILE A 70 -0.97 14.21 -15.72
N ALA A 71 0.07 13.41 -15.96
CA ALA A 71 0.85 13.47 -17.19
C ALA A 71 0.01 13.11 -18.43
N ILE A 72 -0.86 12.10 -18.32
CA ILE A 72 -1.85 11.76 -19.37
C ILE A 72 -2.84 12.89 -19.59
N MET A 73 -3.35 13.52 -18.53
CA MET A 73 -4.31 14.63 -18.65
C MET A 73 -3.74 15.83 -19.42
N LYS A 74 -2.43 16.07 -19.34
CA LYS A 74 -1.75 17.21 -19.96
C LYS A 74 -1.31 16.94 -21.42
N ILE A 75 -1.35 15.69 -21.86
CA ILE A 75 -0.97 15.20 -23.20
C ILE A 75 -2.20 15.13 -24.09
#